data_AF-A0A5C3MQ58-F1
#
_entry.id   AF-A0A5C3MQ58-F1
#
_cell.length_a   1.000
_cell.length_b   1.000
_cell.length_c   1.000
_cell.angle_alpha   90.00
_cell.angle_beta   90.00
_cell.angle_gamma   90.00
#
_symmetry.space_group_name_H-M   'P 1'
#
loop_
_entity.id
_entity.type
_entity.pdbx_description
1 polymer ?
#
loop_
_entity_poly.entity_id
_entity_poly.type
_entity_poly.pdbx_seq_one_letter_code
_entity_poly.pdbx_strand_id
1 'polypeptide(L)'
;MGKLNIAHHKSYHPYRQDNIDRVRRDEEAARLKEEGEEDRMRVADAEARMDVLRKRAGMSSRTDDESALVVAEASSSAGRDDADRLTTAKGHINLFADIEQQSIAEALRKVKRSGPAESEKGFPLAPSAKDLKPWYSEKSRDKGKEVDDGRRSRDLARQSRDDPLTFINSQLSSSSTSSARPRPPPKPSRPRNRGPESPSPSMPPPKSSLQESRLARESSERQRALALIARKKREMAGSETPSTVRGDDGGYYGDVYNKEEVREA
;
A
#
# COMPACT_ATOMS: atom_id res chain seq x y z
N MET A 1 -15.22 50.50 -36.90
CA MET A 1 -13.91 49.86 -37.14
C MET A 1 -13.96 48.44 -36.60
N GLY A 2 -13.70 47.43 -37.43
CA GLY A 2 -13.69 46.03 -36.98
C GLY A 2 -12.42 45.71 -36.19
N LYS A 3 -12.56 45.02 -35.06
CA LYS A 3 -11.44 44.53 -34.24
C LYS A 3 -10.72 43.39 -34.98
N LEU A 4 -9.43 43.54 -35.25
CA LEU A 4 -8.60 42.46 -35.80
C LEU A 4 -8.23 41.48 -34.68
N ASN A 5 -8.74 40.25 -34.74
CA ASN A 5 -8.45 39.20 -33.76
C ASN A 5 -7.14 38.47 -34.13
N ILE A 6 -6.01 39.05 -33.75
CA ILE A 6 -4.66 38.57 -34.12
C ILE A 6 -4.27 37.28 -33.36
N ALA A 7 -4.94 36.97 -32.25
CA ALA A 7 -4.58 35.86 -31.37
C ALA A 7 -4.61 34.49 -32.05
N HIS A 8 -5.57 34.25 -32.95
CA HIS A 8 -5.74 32.96 -33.63
C HIS A 8 -4.65 32.69 -34.68
N HIS A 9 -3.91 33.72 -35.10
CA HIS A 9 -2.83 33.61 -36.08
C HIS A 9 -1.46 33.38 -35.43
N LYS A 10 -1.43 33.12 -34.12
CA LYS A 10 -0.19 32.84 -33.39
C LYS A 10 0.03 31.34 -33.26
N SER A 11 1.28 30.92 -33.44
CA SER A 11 1.69 29.51 -33.36
C SER A 11 1.47 28.91 -31.97
N TYR A 12 1.47 29.71 -30.91
CA TYR A 12 1.24 29.27 -29.53
C TYR A 12 -0.25 29.22 -29.15
N HIS A 13 -1.17 29.56 -30.07
CA HIS A 13 -2.59 29.64 -29.71
C HIS A 13 -3.18 28.25 -29.42
N PRO A 14 -3.79 28.00 -28.24
CA PRO A 14 -4.21 26.65 -27.84
C PRO A 14 -5.21 25.99 -28.80
N TYR A 15 -6.10 26.78 -29.39
CA TYR A 15 -7.14 26.28 -30.29
C TYR A 15 -6.68 26.09 -31.75
N ARG A 16 -5.38 26.27 -32.03
CA ARG A 16 -4.82 26.01 -33.35
C ARG A 16 -4.70 24.50 -33.54
N GLN A 17 -5.17 23.98 -34.68
CA GLN A 17 -5.21 22.54 -34.97
C GLN A 17 -3.84 21.86 -34.75
N ASP A 18 -2.76 22.46 -35.24
CA ASP A 18 -1.40 21.94 -35.05
C ASP A 18 -1.01 21.72 -33.58
N ASN A 19 -1.50 22.58 -32.67
CA ASN A 19 -1.21 22.46 -31.24
C ASN A 19 -2.09 21.39 -30.59
N ILE A 20 -3.37 21.32 -30.98
CA ILE A 20 -4.29 20.27 -30.54
C ILE A 20 -3.75 18.90 -30.97
N ASP A 21 -3.24 18.76 -32.19
CA ASP A 21 -2.71 17.51 -32.71
C ASP A 21 -1.37 17.13 -32.07
N ARG A 22 -0.57 18.11 -31.64
CA ARG A 22 0.65 17.85 -30.84
C ARG A 22 0.27 17.31 -29.47
N VAL A 23 -0.64 17.99 -28.77
CA VAL A 23 -1.15 17.54 -27.46
C VAL A 23 -1.75 16.14 -27.57
N ARG A 24 -2.55 15.87 -28.61
CA ARG A 24 -3.11 14.53 -28.83
C ARG A 24 -2.03 13.48 -29.00
N ARG A 25 -0.98 13.73 -29.79
CA ARG A 25 0.14 12.78 -29.93
C ARG A 25 0.88 12.55 -28.62
N ASP A 26 1.11 13.61 -27.86
CA ASP A 26 1.83 13.52 -26.57
C ASP A 26 0.99 12.73 -25.55
N GLU A 27 -0.33 12.96 -25.51
CA GLU A 27 -1.28 12.20 -24.69
C GLU A 27 -1.39 10.74 -25.12
N GLU A 28 -1.46 10.46 -26.43
CA GLU A 28 -1.49 9.09 -26.96
C GLU A 28 -0.19 8.33 -26.68
N ALA A 29 0.96 9.00 -26.82
CA ALA A 29 2.26 8.42 -26.50
C ALA A 29 2.40 8.13 -25.00
N ALA A 30 1.91 9.04 -24.14
CA ALA A 30 1.84 8.81 -22.71
C ALA A 30 0.94 7.62 -22.36
N ARG A 31 -0.24 7.55 -22.98
CA ARG A 31 -1.20 6.44 -22.77
C ARG A 31 -0.61 5.09 -23.18
N LEU A 32 0.06 5.02 -24.33
CA LEU A 32 0.67 3.79 -24.83
C LEU A 32 1.84 3.32 -23.94
N LYS A 33 2.58 4.27 -23.36
CA LYS A 33 3.65 3.95 -22.39
C LYS A 33 3.07 3.39 -21.09
N GLU A 34 2.01 4.01 -20.56
CA GLU A 34 1.31 3.54 -19.36
C GLU A 34 0.73 2.13 -19.57
N GLU A 35 0.06 1.89 -20.70
CA GLU A 35 -0.49 0.56 -21.05
C GLU A 35 0.61 -0.51 -21.10
N GLY A 36 1.75 -0.21 -21.72
CA GLY A 36 2.89 -1.14 -21.77
C GLY A 36 3.52 -1.43 -20.40
N GLU A 37 3.51 -0.46 -19.47
CA GLU A 37 3.98 -0.65 -18.10
C GLU A 37 2.98 -1.46 -17.26
N GLU A 38 1.68 -1.20 -17.41
CA GLU A 38 0.62 -1.99 -16.77
C GLU A 38 0.63 -3.44 -17.22
N ASP A 39 0.80 -3.71 -18.52
CA ASP A 39 0.84 -5.07 -19.04
C ASP A 39 2.05 -5.85 -18.53
N ARG A 40 3.22 -5.21 -18.44
CA ARG A 40 4.40 -5.80 -17.80
C ARG A 40 4.14 -6.11 -16.32
N MET A 41 3.47 -5.20 -15.61
CA MET A 41 3.11 -5.41 -14.20
C MET A 41 2.12 -6.57 -14.03
N ARG A 42 1.11 -6.69 -14.91
CA ARG A 42 0.15 -7.81 -14.91
C ARG A 42 0.83 -9.15 -15.16
N VAL A 43 1.76 -9.21 -16.11
CA VAL A 43 2.53 -10.44 -16.39
C VAL A 43 3.40 -10.81 -15.19
N ALA A 44 4.12 -9.84 -14.61
CA ALA A 44 4.97 -10.07 -13.44
C ALA A 44 4.17 -10.55 -12.22
N ASP A 45 2.97 -10.00 -11.96
CA ASP A 45 2.09 -10.46 -10.87
C ASP A 45 1.58 -11.89 -11.12
N ALA A 46 1.18 -12.18 -12.36
CA ALA A 46 0.77 -13.53 -12.76
C ALA A 46 1.91 -14.54 -12.57
N GLU A 47 3.14 -14.20 -13.00
CA GLU A 47 4.32 -15.03 -12.83
C GLU A 47 4.65 -15.26 -11.35
N ALA A 48 4.67 -14.19 -10.54
CA ALA A 48 4.90 -14.29 -9.10
C ALA A 48 3.88 -15.19 -8.41
N ARG A 49 2.60 -15.08 -8.81
CA ARG A 49 1.53 -15.95 -8.30
C ARG A 49 1.74 -17.41 -8.71
N MET A 50 2.13 -17.66 -9.96
CA MET A 50 2.42 -19.01 -10.44
C MET A 50 3.63 -19.63 -9.75
N ASP A 51 4.67 -18.84 -9.47
CA ASP A 51 5.85 -19.30 -8.74
C ASP A 51 5.52 -19.69 -7.30
N VAL A 52 4.66 -18.93 -6.61
CA VAL A 52 4.17 -19.31 -5.28
C VAL A 52 3.39 -20.62 -5.33
N LEU A 53 2.54 -20.81 -6.33
CA LEU A 53 1.80 -22.06 -6.51
C LEU A 53 2.73 -23.24 -6.84
N ARG A 54 3.74 -23.04 -7.70
CA ARG A 54 4.73 -24.05 -8.06
C ARG A 54 5.56 -24.48 -6.84
N LYS A 55 6.01 -23.50 -6.04
CA LYS A 55 6.71 -23.75 -4.77
C LYS A 55 5.83 -24.49 -3.78
N ARG A 56 4.56 -24.10 -3.64
CA ARG A 56 3.61 -24.76 -2.74
C ARG A 56 3.29 -26.20 -3.16
N ALA A 57 3.21 -26.45 -4.46
CA ALA A 57 2.96 -27.77 -5.01
C ALA A 57 4.20 -28.69 -4.97
N GLY A 58 5.35 -28.20 -4.50
CA GLY A 58 6.58 -28.98 -4.43
C GLY A 58 7.24 -29.23 -5.79
N MET A 59 6.75 -28.60 -6.87
CA MET A 59 7.31 -28.73 -8.22
C MET A 59 8.58 -27.89 -8.44
N SER A 60 9.10 -27.20 -7.43
CA SER A 60 10.31 -26.36 -7.55
C SER A 60 11.61 -27.07 -7.17
N SER A 61 11.63 -28.41 -7.06
CA SER A 61 12.84 -29.17 -6.68
C SER A 61 13.24 -30.25 -7.69
N ARG A 62 13.19 -29.92 -8.98
CA ARG A 62 13.84 -30.72 -10.03
C ARG A 62 13.85 -29.89 -11.30
N THR A 63 15.00 -29.27 -11.57
CA THR A 63 15.65 -29.08 -12.89
C THR A 63 16.46 -27.79 -12.91
N ASP A 64 17.73 -27.87 -12.50
CA ASP A 64 18.80 -27.19 -13.25
C ASP A 64 19.62 -28.20 -14.08
N ASP A 65 19.28 -29.49 -14.05
CA ASP A 65 19.82 -30.51 -14.95
C ASP A 65 18.68 -31.49 -15.31
N GLU A 66 18.55 -31.85 -16.60
CA GLU A 66 17.68 -32.90 -17.15
C GLU A 66 16.15 -32.63 -17.21
N SER A 67 15.68 -31.82 -18.17
CA SER A 67 14.25 -31.75 -18.56
C SER A 67 14.01 -31.92 -20.07
N ALA A 68 14.47 -33.04 -20.63
CA ALA A 68 14.16 -33.42 -22.01
C ALA A 68 13.33 -34.71 -22.15
N LEU A 69 13.00 -35.45 -21.09
CA LEU A 69 12.37 -36.78 -21.23
C LEU A 69 11.37 -37.13 -20.11
N VAL A 70 10.23 -36.45 -20.02
CA VAL A 70 9.00 -37.04 -19.44
C VAL A 70 7.78 -36.41 -20.12
N VAL A 71 7.58 -36.77 -21.39
CA VAL A 71 6.28 -36.65 -22.05
C VAL A 71 5.76 -38.07 -22.19
N ALA A 72 4.50 -38.27 -21.81
CA ALA A 72 3.69 -39.49 -21.83
C ALA A 72 3.53 -40.18 -20.46
N GLU A 73 2.26 -40.50 -20.16
CA GLU A 73 1.80 -41.37 -19.07
C GLU A 73 1.37 -40.70 -17.75
N ALA A 74 0.38 -39.81 -17.84
CA ALA A 74 -0.59 -39.60 -16.76
C ALA A 74 -1.95 -39.26 -17.38
N SER A 75 -2.54 -40.23 -18.08
CA SER A 75 -3.91 -40.16 -18.60
C SER A 75 -4.57 -41.51 -18.40
N SER A 76 -5.23 -41.70 -17.25
CA SER A 76 -6.39 -42.57 -17.11
C SER A 76 -6.81 -42.66 -15.64
N SER A 77 -7.93 -42.03 -15.28
CA SER A 77 -8.94 -42.55 -14.32
C SER A 77 -9.73 -41.48 -13.53
N ALA A 78 -10.24 -40.43 -14.18
CA ALA A 78 -11.32 -39.62 -13.60
C ALA A 78 -12.13 -38.92 -14.70
N GLY A 79 -13.43 -39.19 -14.78
CA GLY A 79 -14.37 -38.41 -15.58
C GLY A 79 -14.60 -38.91 -17.01
N ARG A 80 -15.15 -40.12 -17.17
CA ARG A 80 -15.57 -40.67 -18.47
C ARG A 80 -16.89 -40.03 -18.99
N ASP A 81 -17.57 -39.25 -18.16
CA ASP A 81 -18.87 -38.64 -18.47
C ASP A 81 -18.77 -37.15 -18.90
N ASP A 82 -17.66 -36.45 -18.61
CA ASP A 82 -17.44 -35.05 -19.03
C ASP A 82 -16.84 -34.92 -20.44
N ALA A 83 -16.21 -35.98 -20.94
CA ALA A 83 -15.63 -36.00 -22.29
C ALA A 83 -16.69 -35.89 -23.40
N ASP A 84 -17.92 -36.35 -23.12
CA ASP A 84 -19.01 -36.35 -24.10
C ASP A 84 -19.64 -34.94 -24.27
N ARG A 85 -19.49 -34.05 -23.27
CA ARG A 85 -19.93 -32.64 -23.38
C ARG A 85 -18.94 -31.74 -24.13
N LEU A 86 -17.66 -32.09 -24.08
CA LEU A 86 -16.60 -31.30 -24.70
C LEU A 86 -16.43 -31.63 -26.19
N THR A 87 -16.93 -32.77 -26.65
CA THR A 87 -16.84 -33.12 -28.07
C THR A 87 -18.11 -32.68 -28.80
N THR A 88 -17.94 -31.84 -29.82
CA THR A 88 -19.03 -31.51 -30.74
C THR A 88 -19.37 -32.75 -31.55
N ALA A 89 -20.61 -32.89 -32.05
CA ALA A 89 -21.04 -34.01 -32.90
C ALA A 89 -20.16 -34.27 -34.15
N LYS A 90 -19.25 -33.34 -34.48
CA LYS A 90 -18.25 -33.42 -35.56
C LYS A 90 -16.85 -33.91 -35.10
N GLY A 91 -16.69 -34.28 -33.83
CA GLY A 91 -15.43 -34.74 -33.24
C GLY A 91 -14.43 -33.63 -32.87
N HIS A 92 -14.82 -32.36 -32.94
CA HIS A 92 -13.99 -31.25 -32.47
C HIS A 92 -14.21 -31.01 -30.97
N ILE A 93 -13.11 -30.85 -30.22
CA ILE A 93 -13.15 -30.55 -28.78
C ILE A 93 -13.43 -29.05 -28.63
N ASN A 94 -14.57 -28.69 -28.07
CA ASN A 94 -14.93 -27.31 -27.74
C ASN A 94 -14.67 -27.04 -26.25
N LEU A 95 -13.47 -26.53 -25.96
CA LEU A 95 -13.05 -26.15 -24.60
C LEU A 95 -13.83 -24.93 -24.06
N PHE A 96 -14.57 -24.22 -24.93
CA PHE A 96 -15.29 -22.99 -24.58
C PHE A 96 -16.81 -23.20 -24.47
N ALA A 97 -17.30 -24.44 -24.60
CA ALA A 97 -18.73 -24.74 -24.58
C ALA A 97 -19.42 -24.20 -23.30
N ASP A 98 -18.75 -24.29 -22.15
CA ASP A 98 -19.29 -23.84 -20.87
C ASP A 98 -19.34 -22.30 -20.76
N ILE A 99 -18.37 -21.61 -21.37
CA ILE A 99 -18.32 -20.13 -21.42
C ILE A 99 -19.37 -19.58 -22.39
N GLU A 100 -19.54 -20.22 -23.55
CA GLU A 100 -20.55 -19.84 -24.54
C GLU A 100 -21.96 -19.96 -23.94
N GLN A 101 -22.25 -21.06 -23.24
CA GLN A 101 -23.52 -21.27 -22.56
C GLN A 101 -23.80 -20.22 -21.47
N GLN A 102 -22.78 -19.85 -20.69
CA GLN A 102 -22.90 -18.78 -19.69
C GLN A 102 -23.19 -17.42 -20.34
N SER A 103 -22.49 -17.08 -21.43
CA SER A 103 -22.70 -15.81 -22.15
C SER A 103 -24.11 -15.68 -22.74
N ILE A 104 -24.65 -16.77 -23.30
CA ILE A 104 -26.01 -16.81 -23.85
C ILE A 104 -27.05 -16.68 -22.73
N ALA A 105 -26.83 -17.34 -21.59
CA ALA A 105 -27.71 -17.24 -20.43
C ALA A 105 -27.71 -15.82 -19.81
N GLU A 106 -26.56 -15.13 -19.79
CA GLU A 106 -26.46 -13.75 -19.34
C GLU A 106 -27.15 -12.76 -20.30
N ALA A 107 -27.01 -12.95 -21.61
CA ALA A 107 -27.70 -12.13 -22.61
C ALA A 107 -29.23 -12.22 -22.47
N LEU A 108 -29.78 -13.43 -22.28
CA LEU A 108 -31.21 -13.65 -22.05
C LEU A 108 -31.71 -13.01 -20.74
N ARG A 109 -30.88 -13.00 -19.69
CA ARG A 109 -31.21 -12.32 -18.42
C ARG A 109 -31.20 -10.79 -18.56
N LYS A 110 -30.31 -10.24 -19.40
CA LYS A 110 -30.19 -8.80 -19.61
C LYS A 110 -31.39 -8.24 -20.39
N VAL A 111 -31.88 -8.97 -21.40
CA VAL A 111 -33.11 -8.63 -22.14
C VAL A 111 -34.34 -8.62 -21.23
N LYS A 112 -34.42 -9.51 -20.23
CA LYS A 112 -35.56 -9.57 -19.29
C LYS A 112 -35.53 -8.48 -18.21
N ARG A 113 -34.40 -7.77 -18.04
CA ARG A 113 -34.20 -6.77 -16.97
C ARG A 113 -34.25 -5.31 -17.46
N SER A 114 -34.32 -5.08 -18.78
CA SER A 114 -34.62 -3.77 -19.36
C SER A 114 -36.14 -3.62 -19.60
N GLY A 115 -36.87 -3.17 -18.59
CA GLY A 115 -38.13 -2.45 -18.81
C GLY A 115 -37.86 -1.10 -19.52
N PRO A 116 -38.86 -0.47 -20.14
CA PRO A 116 -38.65 0.63 -21.08
C PRO A 116 -37.98 1.82 -20.37
N ALA A 117 -36.73 2.09 -20.74
CA ALA A 117 -35.95 3.20 -20.21
C ALA A 117 -36.42 4.51 -20.83
N GLU A 118 -36.36 5.58 -20.03
CA GLU A 118 -36.75 6.96 -20.27
C GLU A 118 -35.92 7.67 -21.37
N SER A 119 -35.80 7.07 -22.56
CA SER A 119 -34.91 7.56 -23.63
C SER A 119 -35.52 8.65 -24.54
N GLU A 120 -36.70 9.19 -24.23
CA GLU A 120 -37.36 10.23 -25.06
C GLU A 120 -37.47 11.62 -24.40
N LYS A 121 -36.99 11.78 -23.16
CA LYS A 121 -36.92 13.12 -22.55
C LYS A 121 -35.54 13.70 -22.83
N GLY A 122 -35.52 14.67 -23.75
CA GLY A 122 -34.32 15.38 -24.18
C GLY A 122 -33.51 15.98 -23.02
N PHE A 123 -32.34 16.51 -23.36
CA PHE A 123 -31.37 17.04 -22.42
C PHE A 123 -32.02 18.11 -21.50
N PRO A 124 -32.04 17.92 -20.17
CA PRO A 124 -32.68 18.88 -19.28
C PRO A 124 -31.91 20.21 -19.31
N LEU A 125 -32.59 21.29 -19.67
CA LEU A 125 -32.02 22.64 -19.74
C LEU A 125 -31.69 23.20 -18.34
N ALA A 126 -32.27 22.63 -17.28
CA ALA A 126 -32.02 23.01 -15.91
C ALA A 126 -31.13 21.97 -15.22
N PRO A 127 -30.17 22.39 -14.37
CA PRO A 127 -29.39 21.49 -13.55
C PRO A 127 -30.31 20.57 -12.73
N SER A 128 -29.96 19.30 -12.62
CA SER A 128 -30.76 18.35 -11.83
C SER A 128 -30.76 18.76 -10.36
N ALA A 129 -31.74 18.30 -9.57
CA ALA A 129 -31.80 18.59 -8.13
C ALA A 129 -30.53 18.15 -7.36
N LYS A 130 -29.72 17.25 -7.96
CA LYS A 130 -28.40 16.84 -7.44
C LYS A 130 -27.33 17.89 -7.75
N ASP A 131 -27.43 18.59 -8.88
CA ASP A 131 -26.51 19.66 -9.30
C ASP A 131 -26.77 20.99 -8.56
N LEU A 132 -27.92 21.13 -7.90
CA LEU A 132 -28.21 22.27 -7.01
C LEU A 132 -27.45 22.17 -5.68
N LYS A 133 -26.86 21.02 -5.34
CA LYS A 133 -26.03 20.90 -4.15
C LYS A 133 -24.59 21.22 -4.52
N PRO A 134 -24.03 22.33 -4.02
CA PRO A 134 -22.67 22.65 -4.33
C PRO A 134 -21.72 21.68 -3.62
N TRP A 135 -20.58 21.38 -4.25
CA TRP A 135 -19.61 20.37 -3.78
C TRP A 135 -19.08 20.60 -2.36
N TYR A 136 -19.19 21.83 -1.84
CA TYR A 136 -18.85 22.16 -0.46
C TYR A 136 -19.91 21.74 0.57
N SER A 137 -21.16 21.53 0.17
CA SER A 137 -22.28 21.23 1.09
C SER A 137 -22.33 19.78 1.54
N GLU A 138 -21.71 18.85 0.81
CA GLU A 138 -21.72 17.43 1.16
C GLU A 138 -20.73 17.07 2.28
N LYS A 139 -19.83 17.99 2.66
CA LYS A 139 -18.81 17.72 3.68
C LYS A 139 -19.31 17.82 5.12
N SER A 140 -20.47 18.42 5.36
CA SER A 140 -20.89 18.82 6.71
C SER A 140 -21.83 17.82 7.43
N ARG A 141 -22.39 16.82 6.74
CA ARG A 141 -23.45 15.99 7.35
C ARG A 141 -23.19 14.50 7.49
N ASP A 142 -22.13 13.92 6.91
CA ASP A 142 -22.03 12.45 6.92
C ASP A 142 -20.60 11.87 6.83
N LYS A 143 -19.66 12.39 7.64
CA LYS A 143 -18.39 11.69 7.89
C LYS A 143 -18.08 11.60 9.38
N GLY A 144 -18.60 10.53 9.99
CA GLY A 144 -17.86 9.66 10.90
C GLY A 144 -17.13 10.34 12.05
N LYS A 145 -17.85 10.55 13.15
CA LYS A 145 -17.35 11.11 14.41
C LYS A 145 -16.40 10.20 15.21
N GLU A 146 -15.82 9.14 14.63
CA GLU A 146 -15.11 8.11 15.41
C GLU A 146 -13.70 7.74 14.89
N VAL A 147 -13.37 8.01 13.63
CA VAL A 147 -12.13 7.45 13.02
C VAL A 147 -10.88 8.32 13.26
N ASP A 148 -11.02 9.54 13.81
CA ASP A 148 -9.92 10.52 13.83
C ASP A 148 -9.37 10.85 15.24
N ASP A 149 -10.01 10.40 16.32
CA ASP A 149 -9.54 10.73 17.68
C ASP A 149 -8.19 10.08 18.00
N GLY A 150 -7.95 8.86 17.49
CA GLY A 150 -6.70 8.13 17.68
C GLY A 150 -5.50 8.68 16.88
N ARG A 151 -5.75 9.34 15.74
CA ARG A 151 -4.71 9.99 14.93
C ARG A 151 -4.41 11.38 15.49
N ARG A 152 -5.46 12.18 15.74
CA ARG A 152 -5.33 13.50 16.37
C ARG A 152 -4.65 13.45 17.73
N SER A 153 -5.00 12.48 18.59
CA SER A 153 -4.33 12.34 19.90
C SER A 153 -2.84 12.01 19.78
N ARG A 154 -2.45 11.18 18.80
CA ARG A 154 -1.05 10.84 18.57
C ARG A 154 -0.26 12.04 18.03
N ASP A 155 -0.87 12.84 17.16
CA ASP A 155 -0.24 14.03 16.61
C ASP A 155 -0.12 15.14 17.66
N LEU A 156 -1.16 15.36 18.48
CA LEU A 156 -1.10 16.26 19.64
C LEU A 156 -0.05 15.82 20.67
N ALA A 157 0.14 14.51 20.86
CA ALA A 157 1.18 13.98 21.74
C ALA A 157 2.60 14.15 21.19
N ARG A 158 2.79 14.20 19.86
CA ARG A 158 4.08 14.53 19.25
C ARG A 158 4.34 16.03 19.36
N GLN A 159 3.35 16.84 19.01
CA GLN A 159 3.42 18.29 19.13
C GLN A 159 3.71 18.73 20.57
N SER A 160 3.08 18.11 21.57
CA SER A 160 3.34 18.46 22.97
C SER A 160 4.68 17.96 23.53
N ARG A 161 5.32 16.97 22.89
CA ARG A 161 6.67 16.51 23.28
C ARG A 161 7.77 17.37 22.67
N ASP A 162 7.53 17.86 21.46
CA ASP A 162 8.49 18.65 20.69
C ASP A 162 8.27 20.17 20.82
N ASP A 163 7.27 20.60 21.60
CA ASP A 163 6.99 22.01 21.91
C ASP A 163 7.94 22.53 23.02
N PRO A 164 8.72 23.60 22.79
CA PRO A 164 9.58 24.18 23.82
C PRO A 164 8.81 24.71 25.04
N LEU A 165 7.56 25.16 24.87
CA LEU A 165 6.76 25.71 25.97
C LEU A 165 6.29 24.61 26.94
N THR A 166 5.95 23.42 26.45
CA THR A 166 5.59 22.29 27.32
C THR A 166 6.79 21.81 28.13
N PHE A 167 8.00 21.82 27.54
CA PHE A 167 9.24 21.51 28.26
C PHE A 167 9.50 22.50 29.39
N ILE A 168 9.41 23.81 29.13
CA ILE A 168 9.60 24.85 30.16
C ILE A 168 8.56 24.69 31.28
N ASN A 169 7.29 24.49 30.94
CA ASN A 169 6.22 24.29 31.93
C ASN A 169 6.43 23.01 32.77
N SER A 170 7.01 21.95 32.20
CA SER A 170 7.38 20.75 32.95
C SER A 170 8.53 21.01 33.94
N GLN A 171 9.51 21.81 33.55
CA GLN A 171 10.62 22.20 34.43
C GLN A 171 10.13 23.10 35.56
N LEU A 172 9.29 24.09 35.26
CA LEU A 172 8.71 24.99 36.27
C LEU A 172 7.79 24.25 37.24
N SER A 173 7.00 23.28 36.76
CA SER A 173 6.14 22.45 37.62
C SER A 173 6.94 21.47 38.49
N SER A 174 8.05 20.90 37.99
CA SER A 174 8.95 20.07 38.81
C SER A 174 9.77 20.90 39.82
N SER A 175 10.11 22.14 39.48
CA SER A 175 10.84 23.04 40.37
C SER A 175 9.97 23.55 41.51
N SER A 176 8.66 23.76 41.30
CA SER A 176 7.75 24.23 42.35
C SER A 176 7.50 23.19 43.45
N THR A 177 7.58 21.89 43.14
CA THR A 177 7.54 20.82 44.17
C THR A 177 8.86 20.65 44.91
N SER A 178 9.99 21.11 44.36
CA SER A 178 11.30 21.06 45.02
C SER A 178 11.53 22.19 46.03
N SER A 179 10.71 23.25 45.97
CA SER A 179 10.80 24.40 46.90
C SER A 179 10.04 24.19 48.23
N ALA A 180 9.34 23.07 48.41
CA ALA A 180 8.50 22.81 49.59
C ALA A 180 8.92 21.58 50.43
N ARG A 181 10.14 21.04 50.24
CA ARG A 181 10.70 19.99 51.13
C ARG A 181 11.97 20.49 51.82
N PRO A 182 12.07 20.40 53.16
CA PRO A 182 13.29 20.76 53.87
C PRO A 182 14.41 19.76 53.51
N ARG A 183 15.58 20.30 53.17
CA ARG A 183 16.82 19.53 52.97
C ARG A 183 17.18 18.77 54.25
N PRO A 184 17.54 17.48 54.19
CA PRO A 184 18.16 16.81 55.33
C PRO A 184 19.59 17.38 55.55
N PRO A 185 20.10 17.42 56.80
CA PRO A 185 21.39 18.02 57.10
C PRO A 185 22.56 17.20 56.55
N PRO A 186 23.69 17.83 56.20
CA PRO A 186 24.88 17.12 55.75
C PRO A 186 25.51 16.33 56.91
N LYS A 187 25.71 15.03 56.70
CA LYS A 187 26.39 14.16 57.68
C LYS A 187 27.90 14.47 57.72
N PRO A 188 28.54 14.38 58.89
CA PRO A 188 29.92 14.81 59.07
C PRO A 188 30.93 13.80 58.53
N SER A 189 32.03 14.34 58.01
CA SER A 189 33.25 13.64 57.60
C SER A 189 34.00 13.03 58.79
N ARG A 190 34.34 11.73 58.71
CA ARG A 190 35.58 11.07 59.23
C ARG A 190 35.49 9.55 59.07
N PRO A 191 36.60 8.76 59.12
CA PRO A 191 38.00 9.04 58.78
C PRO A 191 38.60 8.02 57.76
N ARG A 192 39.75 8.36 57.15
CA ARG A 192 40.63 7.38 56.50
C ARG A 192 41.20 6.43 57.56
N ASN A 193 40.87 5.13 57.51
CA ASN A 193 41.86 4.07 57.74
C ASN A 193 41.33 2.65 57.41
N ARG A 194 42.21 1.86 56.78
CA ARG A 194 42.23 0.40 56.63
C ARG A 194 41.10 -0.26 55.84
N GLY A 195 41.38 -0.53 54.57
CA GLY A 195 40.72 -1.59 53.85
C GLY A 195 41.09 -2.96 54.42
N PRO A 196 40.16 -3.93 54.41
CA PRO A 196 40.50 -5.34 54.31
C PRO A 196 40.50 -5.74 52.84
N GLU A 197 41.64 -6.30 52.43
CA GLU A 197 41.79 -7.39 51.47
C GLU A 197 41.03 -7.34 50.14
N SER A 198 41.82 -7.14 49.09
CA SER A 198 41.54 -7.56 47.73
C SER A 198 40.92 -8.97 47.69
N PRO A 199 39.77 -9.19 47.03
CA PRO A 199 39.50 -10.52 46.53
C PRO A 199 40.46 -10.75 45.35
N SER A 200 41.35 -11.73 45.55
CA SER A 200 42.07 -12.46 44.51
C SER A 200 41.23 -12.66 43.22
N PRO A 201 41.84 -12.66 42.02
CA PRO A 201 41.15 -12.94 40.76
C PRO A 201 40.82 -14.43 40.70
N SER A 202 39.75 -14.83 41.36
CA SER A 202 39.23 -16.18 41.38
C SER A 202 37.97 -16.26 40.50
N MET A 203 38.15 -16.89 39.34
CA MET A 203 37.14 -17.40 38.40
C MET A 203 36.38 -16.36 37.56
N PRO A 204 36.42 -16.46 36.21
CA PRO A 204 35.43 -15.81 35.37
C PRO A 204 34.04 -16.36 35.70
N PRO A 205 32.96 -15.56 35.59
CA PRO A 205 31.61 -16.07 35.75
C PRO A 205 31.41 -17.28 34.82
N PRO A 206 30.71 -18.35 35.27
CA PRO A 206 30.57 -19.55 34.48
C PRO A 206 29.95 -19.19 33.13
N LYS A 207 30.51 -19.72 32.04
CA LYS A 207 30.09 -19.41 30.65
C LYS A 207 28.57 -19.56 30.45
N SER A 208 27.91 -20.38 31.27
CA SER A 208 26.45 -20.54 31.31
C SER A 208 25.70 -19.25 31.65
N SER A 209 26.19 -18.40 32.55
CA SER A 209 25.48 -17.16 32.94
C SER A 209 25.52 -16.09 31.84
N LEU A 210 26.59 -16.06 31.05
CA LEU A 210 26.68 -15.22 29.85
C LEU A 210 25.79 -15.75 28.73
N GLN A 211 25.68 -17.07 28.59
CA GLN A 211 24.76 -17.71 27.64
C GLN A 211 23.31 -17.45 28.03
N GLU A 212 22.94 -17.56 29.30
CA GLU A 212 21.61 -17.23 29.80
C GLU A 212 21.27 -15.75 29.61
N SER A 213 22.23 -14.85 29.86
CA SER A 213 22.06 -13.41 29.60
C SER A 213 21.86 -13.13 28.10
N ARG A 214 22.59 -13.82 27.22
CA ARG A 214 22.42 -13.72 25.76
C ARG A 214 21.05 -14.28 25.33
N LEU A 215 20.66 -15.45 25.81
CA LEU A 215 19.37 -16.08 25.50
C LEU A 215 18.19 -15.26 26.00
N ALA A 216 18.31 -14.60 27.17
CA ALA A 216 17.28 -13.70 27.69
C ALA A 216 17.12 -12.44 26.82
N ARG A 217 18.23 -11.88 26.30
CA ARG A 217 18.16 -10.77 25.33
C ARG A 217 17.53 -11.23 24.02
N GLU A 218 18.01 -12.34 23.46
CA GLU A 218 17.48 -12.90 22.21
C GLU A 218 15.99 -13.27 22.30
N SER A 219 15.54 -13.83 23.43
CA SER A 219 14.13 -14.17 23.63
C SER A 219 13.25 -12.93 23.77
N SER A 220 13.72 -11.90 24.47
CA SER A 220 13.02 -10.61 24.58
C SER A 220 12.88 -9.92 23.21
N GLU A 221 13.92 -10.01 22.36
CA GLU A 221 13.91 -9.47 21.00
C GLU A 221 13.02 -10.28 20.06
N ARG A 222 13.06 -11.62 20.15
CA ARG A 222 12.13 -12.50 19.41
C ARG A 222 10.68 -12.25 19.80
N GLN A 223 10.39 -12.07 21.09
CA GLN A 223 9.05 -11.76 21.57
C GLN A 223 8.57 -10.40 21.02
N ARG A 224 9.46 -9.39 20.98
CA ARG A 224 9.16 -8.10 20.37
C ARG A 224 8.90 -8.21 18.86
N ALA A 225 9.69 -9.02 18.15
CA ALA A 225 9.50 -9.27 16.72
C ALA A 225 8.15 -9.99 16.45
N LEU A 226 7.81 -11.00 17.25
CA LEU A 226 6.52 -11.70 17.15
C LEU A 226 5.34 -10.77 17.45
N ALA A 227 5.49 -9.85 18.42
CA ALA A 227 4.46 -8.86 18.71
C ALA A 227 4.24 -7.90 17.53
N LEU A 228 5.32 -7.50 16.82
CA LEU A 228 5.22 -6.69 15.60
C LEU A 228 4.55 -7.46 14.45
N ILE A 229 4.90 -8.74 14.27
CA ILE A 229 4.27 -9.60 13.25
C ILE A 229 2.78 -9.82 13.58
N ALA A 230 2.43 -10.08 14.83
CA ALA A 230 1.04 -10.26 15.27
C ALA A 230 0.23 -8.98 15.11
N ARG A 231 0.82 -7.82 15.43
CA ARG A 231 0.21 -6.51 15.17
C ARG A 231 -0.01 -6.28 13.68
N LYS A 232 1.00 -6.53 12.85
CA LYS A 232 0.90 -6.41 11.38
C LYS A 232 -0.13 -7.37 10.80
N LYS A 233 -0.23 -8.60 11.32
CA LYS A 233 -1.27 -9.57 10.95
C LYS A 233 -2.67 -9.09 11.34
N ARG A 234 -2.83 -8.48 12.52
CA ARG A 234 -4.10 -7.88 12.94
C ARG A 234 -4.49 -6.68 12.07
N GLU A 235 -3.53 -5.82 11.73
CA GLU A 235 -3.74 -4.70 10.81
C GLU A 235 -4.11 -5.20 9.40
N MET A 236 -3.47 -6.27 8.91
CA MET A 236 -3.77 -6.91 7.62
C MET A 236 -5.13 -7.65 7.62
N ALA A 237 -5.52 -8.28 8.72
CA ALA A 237 -6.83 -8.91 8.86
C ALA A 237 -7.97 -7.89 9.03
N GLY A 238 -7.66 -6.68 9.53
CA GLY A 238 -8.59 -5.56 9.61
C GLY A 238 -8.71 -4.74 8.32
N SER A 239 -7.91 -5.05 7.28
CA SER A 239 -7.89 -4.36 5.99
C SER A 239 -8.56 -5.18 4.89
N GLU A 240 -9.72 -5.79 5.17
CA GLU A 240 -10.55 -6.48 4.17
C GLU A 240 -11.35 -5.53 3.26
N THR A 241 -11.11 -4.22 3.32
CA THR A 241 -11.67 -3.28 2.34
C THR A 241 -10.65 -3.01 1.23
N PRO A 242 -11.00 -3.23 -0.05
CA PRO A 242 -10.10 -3.07 -1.19
C PRO A 242 -9.98 -1.58 -1.53
N SER A 243 -9.34 -0.78 -0.67
CA SER A 243 -9.17 0.65 -0.93
C SER A 243 -8.15 1.28 0.02
N THR A 244 -6.88 0.93 -0.15
CA THR A 244 -5.78 1.89 0.05
C THR A 244 -4.56 1.38 -0.68
N VAL A 245 -4.33 1.99 -1.85
CA VAL A 245 -3.04 2.00 -2.52
C VAL A 245 -1.98 2.32 -1.47
N ARG A 246 -1.08 1.37 -1.27
CA ARG A 246 0.11 1.53 -0.44
C ARG A 246 0.99 2.55 -1.16
N GLY A 247 0.99 3.79 -0.66
CA GLY A 247 1.90 4.83 -1.12
C GLY A 247 3.33 4.36 -0.92
N ASP A 248 3.97 4.02 -2.03
CA ASP A 248 5.39 3.76 -2.13
C ASP A 248 6.11 5.11 -1.99
N ASP A 249 6.94 5.21 -0.95
CA ASP A 249 7.84 6.31 -0.70
C ASP A 249 8.93 6.32 -1.78
N GLY A 250 8.65 6.92 -2.92
CA GLY A 250 9.62 6.93 -4.03
C GLY A 250 9.19 7.77 -5.23
N GLY A 251 9.30 9.10 -5.15
CA GLY A 251 9.60 9.89 -6.36
C GLY A 251 8.73 11.09 -6.74
N TYR A 252 7.81 11.59 -5.90
CA TYR A 252 6.86 12.61 -6.39
C TYR A 252 7.25 14.10 -6.19
N TYR A 253 8.48 14.43 -5.76
CA TYR A 253 8.91 15.85 -5.62
C TYR A 253 10.31 16.15 -6.17
N GLY A 254 10.81 15.33 -7.12
CA GLY A 254 12.15 15.48 -7.68
C GLY A 254 12.24 16.31 -8.97
N ASP A 255 11.12 16.69 -9.59
CA ASP A 255 11.08 17.10 -10.99
C ASP A 255 10.49 18.51 -11.20
N VAL A 256 10.72 19.41 -10.24
CA VAL A 256 10.18 20.78 -10.34
C VAL A 256 11.19 21.81 -10.86
N TYR A 257 12.49 21.50 -10.97
CA TYR A 257 13.47 22.45 -11.54
C TYR A 257 14.62 21.77 -12.30
N ASN A 258 14.91 22.33 -13.48
CA ASN A 258 15.99 22.06 -14.44
C ASN A 258 17.21 21.30 -13.87
N LYS A 259 17.18 19.96 -13.89
CA LYS A 259 18.32 19.10 -13.53
C LYS A 259 19.47 19.15 -14.54
N GLU A 260 19.18 19.52 -15.79
CA GLU A 260 20.17 19.53 -16.87
C GLU A 260 21.05 20.79 -16.81
N GLU A 261 20.46 21.97 -16.59
CA GLU A 261 21.21 23.23 -16.45
C GLU A 261 22.17 23.24 -15.23
N VAL A 262 21.85 22.51 -14.16
CA VAL A 262 22.70 22.41 -12.96
C VAL A 262 23.84 21.40 -13.12
N ARG A 263 23.76 20.46 -14.07
CA ARG A 263 24.87 19.53 -14.36
C ARG A 263 25.89 20.09 -15.36
N GLU A 264 25.50 21.10 -16.13
CA GLU A 264 26.33 21.68 -17.20
C GLU A 264 27.06 22.97 -16.78
N ALA A 265 26.85 23.46 -15.54
CA ALA A 265 27.56 24.59 -14.93
C ALA A 265 28.64 24.10 -13.94
#